data_AF-A0AAV9XHC6-F1
#
_entry.id   AF-A0AAV9XHC6-F1
#
_cell.length_a   1.000
_cell.length_b   1.000
_cell.length_c   1.000
_cell.angle_alpha   90.00
_cell.angle_beta   90.00
_cell.angle_gamma   90.00
#
_symmetry.space_group_name_H-M   'P 1'
#
loop_
_entity.id
_entity.type
_entity.pdbx_description
1 polymer ?
#
loop_
_entity_poly.entity_id
_entity_poly.type
_entity_poly.pdbx_seq_one_letter_code
_entity_poly.pdbx_strand_id
1 'polypeptide(L)'
;MDTIPQLARNGSPALFCTGALISYLLLVRHFRFRRRNNFLTKVQEHCGTVTKSSEMPLYLAEEAVSIMGTWDFPEMTRLSLQFALFRTYGIPTISSILWKTRQLAERSTAHRRYVDTSILIIEFMAFPLNSPRAKLAIERVNYLHGRHKGAISNDDLLYTLALFMCQPAVFIDKYEWRKLHPVEKMGLHRFWSEIGIMMGIQGIPDSFEGLYQWANAYEAKHMVPNDTSAKVAVATIEILLYFVPRWMRSSVVPVIHAVCDPHLRAAFKWPTPPSYIETLVNGVFSLRAFIIRHCSLPRFIPVRRLQHTAIDNSVPFIQRRYYYNLWETDPWYLKRTWWNSYGPTAWVCKIMGWAIPNDEFDSNRGYRVGDMGPMSTVGKGVGNEGWVAESLLGGGTIITTDVNRAHDFKMQNGGKCPMFVG
;
A
#
# COMPACT_ATOMS: atom_id res chain seq x y z
N MET A 1 41.13 44.35 33.21
CA MET A 1 39.84 43.78 32.78
C MET A 1 40.13 42.41 32.19
N ASP A 2 40.55 41.45 33.02
CA ASP A 2 40.98 40.13 32.54
C ASP A 2 40.48 39.03 33.48
N THR A 3 39.18 38.77 33.40
CA THR A 3 38.58 37.56 33.99
C THR A 3 37.52 37.02 33.03
N ILE A 4 37.94 36.62 31.84
CA ILE A 4 37.21 35.62 31.06
C ILE A 4 37.62 34.25 31.63
N PRO A 5 36.69 33.38 32.08
CA PRO A 5 37.04 32.11 32.71
C PRO A 5 37.89 31.23 31.78
N GLN A 6 39.03 30.75 32.28
CA GLN A 6 39.95 29.84 31.57
C GLN A 6 39.31 28.51 31.12
N LEU A 7 38.09 28.18 31.59
CA LEU A 7 37.32 27.02 31.15
C LEU A 7 36.93 27.05 29.66
N ALA A 8 36.93 28.22 29.01
CA ALA A 8 36.56 28.32 27.60
C ALA A 8 37.67 27.93 26.61
N ARG A 9 38.94 27.84 27.04
CA ARG A 9 40.09 27.53 26.14
C ARG A 9 40.41 26.04 26.01
N ASN A 10 39.98 25.21 26.96
CA ASN A 10 40.31 23.77 27.03
C ASN A 10 39.11 22.84 26.81
N GLY A 11 38.05 23.32 26.15
CA GLY A 11 36.93 22.45 25.78
C GLY A 11 37.40 21.41 24.75
N SER A 12 37.70 20.20 25.22
CA SER A 12 38.10 19.09 24.34
C SER A 12 37.03 18.90 23.25
N PRO A 13 37.38 18.92 21.95
CA PRO A 13 36.46 18.64 20.86
C PRO A 13 35.62 17.37 21.10
N ALA A 14 36.18 16.39 21.80
CA ALA A 14 35.48 15.17 22.20
C ALA A 14 34.28 15.41 23.14
N LEU A 15 34.36 16.36 24.07
CA LEU A 15 33.26 16.73 24.96
C LEU A 15 32.11 17.38 24.18
N PHE A 16 32.44 18.28 23.25
CA PHE A 16 31.45 18.88 22.35
C PHE A 16 30.78 17.86 21.44
N CYS A 17 31.56 16.98 20.80
CA CYS A 17 31.02 15.91 19.95
C CYS A 17 30.12 14.95 20.74
N THR A 18 30.53 14.57 21.96
CA THR A 18 29.75 13.70 22.85
C THR A 18 28.46 14.38 23.28
N GLY A 19 28.52 15.65 23.71
CA GLY A 19 27.34 16.42 24.09
C GLY A 19 26.35 16.62 22.93
N ALA A 20 26.87 16.87 21.72
CA ALA A 20 26.05 17.00 20.51
C ALA A 20 25.37 15.66 20.15
N LEU A 21 26.10 14.54 20.23
CA LEU A 21 25.54 13.21 19.98
C LEU A 21 24.44 12.87 20.99
N ILE A 22 24.67 13.06 22.29
CA ILE A 22 23.67 12.82 23.33
C ILE A 22 22.43 13.69 23.09
N SER A 23 22.62 14.99 22.84
CA SER A 23 21.52 15.92 22.55
C SER A 23 20.72 15.48 21.33
N TYR A 24 21.39 15.07 20.25
CA TYR A 24 20.74 14.55 19.05
C TYR A 24 19.91 13.30 19.35
N LEU A 25 20.46 12.31 20.07
CA LEU A 25 19.73 11.09 20.43
C LEU A 25 18.52 11.36 21.34
N LEU A 26 18.63 12.33 22.25
CA LEU A 26 17.50 12.79 23.06
C LEU A 26 16.41 13.45 22.22
N LEU A 27 16.77 14.29 21.24
CA LEU A 27 15.82 14.88 20.29
C LEU A 27 15.13 13.80 19.45
N VAL A 28 15.88 12.82 18.94
CA VAL A 28 15.32 11.65 18.25
C VAL A 28 14.28 10.97 19.12
N ARG A 29 14.64 10.61 20.36
CA ARG A 29 13.73 9.94 21.30
C ARG A 29 12.49 10.78 21.61
N HIS A 30 12.64 12.08 21.80
CA HIS A 30 11.55 13.00 22.13
C HIS A 30 10.54 13.11 20.97
N PHE A 31 11.01 13.28 19.74
CA PHE A 31 10.10 13.45 18.59
C PHE A 31 9.56 12.13 18.03
N ARG A 32 10.28 11.00 18.17
CA ARG A 32 9.97 9.72 17.52
C ARG A 32 8.54 9.22 17.74
N PHE A 33 7.99 9.38 18.96
CA PHE A 33 6.65 8.91 19.31
C PHE A 33 5.60 10.02 19.41
N ARG A 34 5.99 11.28 19.19
CA ARG A 34 5.10 12.44 19.39
C ARG A 34 3.82 12.35 18.56
N ARG A 35 3.93 12.00 17.27
CA ARG A 35 2.76 11.90 16.37
C ARG A 35 1.77 10.84 16.82
N ARG A 36 2.25 9.62 17.10
CA ARG A 36 1.42 8.54 17.63
C ARG A 36 0.76 8.94 18.95
N ASN A 37 1.51 9.51 19.89
CA ASN A 37 0.96 9.90 21.20
C ASN A 37 -0.11 10.98 21.04
N ASN A 38 0.11 11.99 20.22
CA ASN A 38 -0.89 13.01 19.93
C ASN A 38 -2.17 12.42 19.31
N PHE A 39 -2.03 11.47 18.37
CA PHE A 39 -3.17 10.76 17.80
C PHE A 39 -3.94 9.97 18.86
N LEU A 40 -3.25 9.22 19.73
CA LEU A 40 -3.90 8.45 20.80
C LEU A 40 -4.62 9.36 21.80
N THR A 41 -3.99 10.47 22.21
CA THR A 41 -4.63 11.48 23.07
C THR A 41 -5.89 12.05 22.40
N LYS A 42 -5.81 12.42 21.11
CA LYS A 42 -6.96 12.94 20.36
C LYS A 42 -8.10 11.93 20.30
N VAL A 43 -7.82 10.65 20.04
CA VAL A 43 -8.85 9.59 20.05
C VAL A 43 -9.47 9.45 21.43
N GLN A 44 -8.65 9.42 22.50
CA GLN A 44 -9.13 9.33 23.87
C GLN A 44 -10.03 10.52 24.26
N GLU A 45 -9.68 11.73 23.84
CA GLU A 45 -10.48 12.94 24.11
C GLU A 45 -11.83 12.93 23.39
N HIS A 46 -11.87 12.44 22.14
CA HIS A 46 -13.09 12.48 21.32
C HIS A 46 -14.01 11.27 21.55
N CYS A 47 -13.45 10.10 21.85
CA CYS A 47 -14.18 8.84 21.88
C CYS A 47 -14.15 8.14 23.25
N GLY A 48 -13.33 8.63 24.20
CA GLY A 48 -13.05 7.89 25.42
C GLY A 48 -12.36 6.56 25.12
N THR A 49 -12.83 5.49 25.76
CA THR A 49 -12.35 4.13 25.50
C THR A 49 -13.08 3.53 24.29
N VAL A 50 -12.36 3.42 23.17
CA VAL A 50 -12.87 2.75 21.97
C VAL A 50 -12.74 1.24 22.13
N THR A 51 -13.84 0.51 22.00
CA THR A 51 -13.87 -0.96 22.07
C THR A 51 -14.12 -1.61 20.71
N LYS A 52 -14.83 -0.90 19.81
CA LYS A 52 -15.11 -1.32 18.44
C LYS A 52 -14.65 -0.29 17.44
N SER A 53 -14.14 -0.74 16.30
CA SER A 53 -13.72 0.15 15.21
C SER A 53 -14.85 1.04 14.69
N SER A 54 -16.09 0.56 14.71
CA SER A 54 -17.29 1.33 14.33
C SER A 54 -17.54 2.55 15.21
N GLU A 55 -17.06 2.55 16.45
CA GLU A 55 -17.18 3.67 17.40
C GLU A 55 -16.20 4.81 17.06
N MET A 56 -15.16 4.53 16.27
CA MET A 56 -14.22 5.56 15.81
C MET A 56 -14.85 6.39 14.68
N PRO A 57 -14.94 7.72 14.83
CA PRO A 57 -15.30 8.61 13.74
C PRO A 57 -14.40 8.43 12.53
N LEU A 58 -14.98 8.47 11.33
CA LEU A 58 -14.26 8.16 10.09
C LEU A 58 -13.02 9.05 9.87
N TYR A 59 -13.09 10.34 10.23
CA TYR A 59 -11.94 11.24 10.07
C TYR A 59 -10.73 10.86 10.96
N LEU A 60 -10.95 10.20 12.11
CA LEU A 60 -9.86 9.67 12.94
C LEU A 60 -9.27 8.40 12.33
N ALA A 61 -10.11 7.58 11.69
CA ALA A 61 -9.65 6.42 10.93
C ALA A 61 -8.80 6.85 9.71
N GLU A 62 -9.23 7.87 8.97
CA GLU A 62 -8.47 8.51 7.89
C GLU A 62 -7.14 9.07 8.38
N GLU A 63 -7.12 9.73 9.55
CA GLU A 63 -5.90 10.22 10.18
C GLU A 63 -4.95 9.08 10.57
N ALA A 64 -5.46 7.96 11.11
CA ALA A 64 -4.64 6.78 11.42
C ALA A 64 -3.94 6.23 10.16
N VAL A 65 -4.69 6.06 9.07
CA VAL A 65 -4.16 5.60 7.78
C VAL A 65 -3.14 6.59 7.20
N SER A 66 -3.41 7.89 7.30
CA SER A 66 -2.50 8.94 6.87
C SER A 66 -1.18 8.95 7.66
N ILE A 67 -1.24 8.83 8.99
CA ILE A 67 -0.06 8.74 9.86
C ILE A 67 0.78 7.51 9.47
N MET A 68 0.15 6.34 9.35
CA MET A 68 0.83 5.11 8.97
C MET A 68 1.49 5.23 7.58
N GLY A 69 0.71 5.63 6.58
CA GLY A 69 1.08 5.58 5.16
C GLY A 69 1.90 6.75 4.65
N THR A 70 1.92 7.91 5.32
CA THR A 70 2.64 9.10 4.84
C THR A 70 3.74 9.58 5.78
N TRP A 71 3.67 9.23 7.07
CA TRP A 71 4.60 9.74 8.07
C TRP A 71 5.52 8.67 8.66
N ASP A 72 4.95 7.63 9.25
CA ASP A 72 5.72 6.69 10.07
C ASP A 72 6.31 5.56 9.20
N PHE A 73 5.49 4.95 8.33
CA PHE A 73 5.85 3.75 7.56
C PHE A 73 5.50 3.84 6.06
N PRO A 74 5.81 4.93 5.34
CA PRO A 74 5.38 5.10 3.94
C PRO A 74 5.96 4.05 2.98
N GLU A 75 7.18 3.59 3.20
CA GLU A 75 7.75 2.52 2.35
C GLU A 75 7.19 1.14 2.70
N MET A 76 7.02 0.82 3.99
CA MET A 76 6.48 -0.48 4.39
C MET A 76 5.00 -0.61 4.06
N THR A 77 4.22 0.46 4.21
CA THR A 77 2.82 0.51 3.76
C THR A 77 2.74 0.25 2.27
N ARG A 78 3.58 0.90 1.46
CA ARG A 78 3.64 0.66 0.02
C ARG A 78 3.98 -0.80 -0.31
N LEU A 79 5.08 -1.33 0.24
CA LEU A 79 5.54 -2.70 -0.02
C LEU A 79 4.51 -3.75 0.41
N SER A 80 3.86 -3.54 1.55
CA SER A 80 2.83 -4.46 2.06
C SER A 80 1.55 -4.44 1.23
N LEU A 81 1.13 -3.29 0.68
CA LEU A 81 -0.01 -3.21 -0.24
C LEU A 81 0.31 -3.86 -1.61
N GLN A 82 1.55 -3.75 -2.08
CA GLN A 82 2.02 -4.50 -3.25
C GLN A 82 1.99 -6.02 -3.00
N PHE A 83 2.47 -6.43 -1.82
CA PHE A 83 2.41 -7.83 -1.41
C PHE A 83 0.96 -8.31 -1.22
N ALA A 84 0.06 -7.47 -0.70
CA ALA A 84 -1.37 -7.79 -0.59
C ALA A 84 -1.97 -8.13 -1.95
N LEU A 85 -1.75 -7.28 -2.97
CA LEU A 85 -2.15 -7.59 -4.35
C LEU A 85 -1.52 -8.89 -4.84
N PHE A 86 -0.21 -9.04 -4.67
CA PHE A 86 0.52 -10.22 -5.11
C PHE A 86 0.00 -11.52 -4.49
N ARG A 87 -0.34 -11.49 -3.19
CA ARG A 87 -0.88 -12.63 -2.45
C ARG A 87 -2.25 -13.09 -2.98
N THR A 88 -3.08 -12.18 -3.48
CA THR A 88 -4.37 -12.57 -4.10
C THR A 88 -4.22 -13.55 -5.26
N TYR A 89 -3.06 -13.56 -5.93
CA TYR A 89 -2.82 -14.42 -7.07
C TYR A 89 -2.70 -15.90 -6.64
N GLY A 90 -2.50 -16.17 -5.36
CA GLY A 90 -2.53 -17.52 -4.80
C GLY A 90 -3.93 -18.15 -4.78
N ILE A 91 -4.99 -17.37 -5.01
CA ILE A 91 -6.37 -17.84 -5.09
C ILE A 91 -6.75 -18.13 -6.55
N PRO A 92 -7.10 -19.38 -6.92
CA PRO A 92 -7.36 -19.76 -8.31
C PRO A 92 -8.48 -18.99 -9.01
N THR A 93 -9.55 -18.62 -8.30
CA THR A 93 -10.67 -17.82 -8.84
C THR A 93 -10.19 -16.44 -9.28
N ILE A 94 -9.36 -15.80 -8.46
CA ILE A 94 -8.77 -14.49 -8.74
C ILE A 94 -7.72 -14.58 -9.86
N SER A 95 -6.76 -15.50 -9.76
CA SER A 95 -5.67 -15.62 -10.75
C SER A 95 -6.17 -15.98 -12.15
N SER A 96 -7.23 -16.79 -12.25
CA SER A 96 -7.89 -17.12 -13.51
C SER A 96 -8.43 -15.88 -14.22
N ILE A 97 -9.07 -14.96 -13.49
CA ILE A 97 -9.59 -13.70 -14.05
C ILE A 97 -8.41 -12.84 -14.52
N LEU A 98 -7.40 -12.65 -13.68
CA LEU A 98 -6.23 -11.83 -14.00
C LEU A 98 -5.51 -12.35 -15.25
N TRP A 99 -5.32 -13.67 -15.34
CA TRP A 99 -4.72 -14.32 -16.51
C TRP A 99 -5.57 -14.10 -17.78
N LYS A 100 -6.89 -14.29 -17.69
CA LYS A 100 -7.80 -14.11 -18.84
C LYS A 100 -7.84 -12.67 -19.35
N THR A 101 -7.74 -11.67 -18.47
CA THR A 101 -7.75 -10.25 -18.89
C THR A 101 -6.51 -9.84 -19.69
N ARG A 102 -5.42 -10.62 -19.57
CA ARG A 102 -4.07 -10.34 -20.10
C ARG A 102 -3.41 -9.05 -19.63
N GLN A 103 -4.09 -8.25 -18.79
CA GLN A 103 -3.62 -6.94 -18.34
C GLN A 103 -2.38 -7.00 -17.45
N LEU A 104 -2.11 -8.14 -16.81
CA LEU A 104 -0.87 -8.38 -16.06
C LEU A 104 0.07 -9.36 -16.77
N ALA A 105 -0.43 -10.09 -17.77
CA ALA A 105 0.34 -11.13 -18.47
C ALA A 105 1.20 -10.56 -19.60
N GLU A 106 0.78 -9.45 -20.21
CA GLU A 106 1.48 -8.84 -21.35
C GLU A 106 2.29 -7.63 -20.91
N ARG A 107 3.58 -7.59 -21.28
CA ARG A 107 4.51 -6.50 -20.94
C ARG A 107 4.01 -5.11 -21.36
N SER A 108 3.29 -5.02 -22.48
CA SER A 108 2.73 -3.79 -23.04
C SER A 108 1.62 -3.18 -22.19
N THR A 109 0.96 -3.97 -21.33
CA THR A 109 -0.17 -3.51 -20.49
C THR A 109 0.13 -3.57 -19.00
N ALA A 110 0.98 -4.50 -18.56
CA ALA A 110 1.24 -4.80 -17.16
C ALA A 110 1.73 -3.60 -16.33
N HIS A 111 2.64 -2.79 -16.89
CA HIS A 111 3.24 -1.67 -16.17
C HIS A 111 2.22 -0.56 -15.92
N ARG A 112 1.43 -0.23 -16.95
CA ARG A 112 0.34 0.73 -16.79
C ARG A 112 -0.74 0.20 -15.85
N ARG A 113 -1.15 -1.07 -16.00
CA ARG A 113 -2.14 -1.69 -15.10
C ARG A 113 -1.71 -1.60 -13.64
N TYR A 114 -0.43 -1.82 -13.37
CA TYR A 114 0.16 -1.68 -12.05
C TYR A 114 0.10 -0.23 -11.53
N VAL A 115 0.50 0.75 -12.36
CA VAL A 115 0.45 2.17 -11.98
C VAL A 115 -0.99 2.66 -11.78
N ASP A 116 -1.92 2.32 -12.66
CA ASP A 116 -3.34 2.70 -12.56
C ASP A 116 -3.98 2.15 -11.29
N THR A 117 -3.66 0.90 -10.92
CA THR A 117 -4.15 0.28 -9.68
C THR A 117 -3.58 1.02 -8.47
N SER A 118 -2.28 1.35 -8.49
CA SER A 118 -1.63 2.10 -7.42
C SER A 118 -2.24 3.50 -7.26
N ILE A 119 -2.49 4.21 -8.36
CA ILE A 119 -3.12 5.53 -8.35
C ILE A 119 -4.49 5.45 -7.71
N LEU A 120 -5.38 4.54 -8.15
CA LEU A 120 -6.73 4.41 -7.60
C LEU A 120 -6.71 4.13 -6.09
N ILE A 121 -5.79 3.30 -5.60
CA ILE A 121 -5.65 3.02 -4.16
C ILE A 121 -5.17 4.24 -3.40
N ILE A 122 -4.13 4.92 -3.90
CA ILE A 122 -3.57 6.10 -3.23
C ILE A 122 -4.58 7.26 -3.25
N GLU A 123 -5.41 7.37 -4.28
CA GLU A 123 -6.45 8.39 -4.39
C GLU A 123 -7.43 8.39 -3.21
N PHE A 124 -7.99 7.24 -2.83
CA PHE A 124 -8.89 7.20 -1.68
C PHE A 124 -8.15 7.10 -0.33
N MET A 125 -6.87 6.74 -0.31
CA MET A 125 -6.06 6.77 0.92
C MET A 125 -5.49 8.15 1.26
N ALA A 126 -5.26 9.01 0.27
CA ALA A 126 -4.61 10.31 0.45
C ALA A 126 -5.60 11.46 0.75
N PHE A 127 -6.90 11.22 0.59
CA PHE A 127 -7.95 12.22 0.79
C PHE A 127 -9.08 11.65 1.65
N PRO A 128 -9.85 12.52 2.34
CA PRO A 128 -11.05 12.07 3.03
C PRO A 128 -11.99 11.30 2.10
N LEU A 129 -12.61 10.22 2.58
CA LEU A 129 -13.47 9.34 1.76
C LEU A 129 -14.71 10.06 1.22
N ASN A 130 -15.15 11.11 1.92
CA ASN A 130 -16.25 11.96 1.46
C ASN A 130 -15.83 13.01 0.39
N SER A 131 -14.53 13.14 0.09
CA SER A 131 -14.02 14.09 -0.88
C SER A 131 -14.32 13.66 -2.32
N PRO A 132 -14.41 14.61 -3.27
CA PRO A 132 -14.61 14.28 -4.68
C PRO A 132 -13.56 13.34 -5.28
N ARG A 133 -12.29 13.51 -4.87
CA ARG A 133 -11.15 12.68 -5.33
C ARG A 133 -11.32 11.22 -4.92
N ALA A 134 -11.57 10.97 -3.64
CA ALA A 134 -11.69 9.62 -3.10
C ALA A 134 -12.93 8.90 -3.66
N LYS A 135 -14.09 9.59 -3.68
CA LYS A 135 -15.33 9.04 -4.24
C LYS A 135 -15.16 8.66 -5.71
N LEU A 136 -14.60 9.56 -6.54
CA LEU A 136 -14.39 9.29 -7.96
C LEU A 136 -13.48 8.07 -8.19
N ALA A 137 -12.43 7.90 -7.38
CA ALA A 137 -11.54 6.74 -7.47
C ALA A 137 -12.25 5.44 -7.07
N ILE A 138 -13.03 5.43 -5.98
CA ILE A 138 -13.79 4.25 -5.55
C ILE A 138 -14.86 3.88 -6.57
N GLU A 139 -15.59 4.85 -7.11
CA GLU A 139 -16.57 4.58 -8.16
C GLU A 139 -15.92 4.11 -9.47
N ARG A 140 -14.70 4.59 -9.78
CA ARG A 140 -13.92 4.07 -10.90
C ARG A 140 -13.53 2.61 -10.67
N VAL A 141 -13.12 2.24 -9.46
CA VAL A 141 -12.89 0.83 -9.08
C VAL A 141 -14.17 0.01 -9.25
N ASN A 142 -15.30 0.53 -8.78
CA ASN A 142 -16.60 -0.14 -8.90
C ASN A 142 -16.99 -0.37 -10.36
N TYR A 143 -16.81 0.62 -11.24
CA TYR A 143 -17.02 0.47 -12.68
C TYR A 143 -16.13 -0.62 -13.29
N LEU A 144 -14.83 -0.63 -12.94
CA LEU A 144 -13.90 -1.62 -13.46
C LEU A 144 -14.23 -3.04 -12.99
N HIS A 145 -14.59 -3.23 -11.72
CA HIS A 145 -15.03 -4.54 -11.19
C HIS A 145 -16.40 -4.95 -11.73
N GLY A 146 -17.33 -4.01 -11.92
CA GLY A 146 -18.67 -4.27 -12.47
C GLY A 146 -18.65 -4.85 -13.88
N ARG A 147 -17.60 -4.60 -14.67
CA ARG A 147 -17.38 -5.23 -15.98
C ARG A 147 -17.10 -6.72 -15.92
N HIS A 148 -16.75 -7.23 -14.74
CA HIS A 148 -16.50 -8.63 -14.43
C HIS A 148 -17.56 -9.20 -13.48
N LYS A 149 -18.74 -8.58 -13.43
CA LYS A 149 -19.89 -9.05 -12.65
C LYS A 149 -20.20 -10.52 -12.99
N GLY A 150 -20.39 -11.32 -11.96
CA GLY A 150 -20.62 -12.77 -12.07
C GLY A 150 -19.34 -13.62 -12.19
N ALA A 151 -18.18 -13.01 -12.46
CA ALA A 151 -16.89 -13.69 -12.41
C ALA A 151 -16.17 -13.48 -11.06
N ILE A 152 -16.32 -12.30 -10.45
CA ILE A 152 -15.76 -11.98 -9.13
C ILE A 152 -16.82 -12.22 -8.06
N SER A 153 -16.53 -13.09 -7.09
CA SER A 153 -17.44 -13.36 -5.97
C SER A 153 -17.34 -12.31 -4.86
N ASN A 154 -18.36 -12.24 -3.97
CA ASN A 154 -18.26 -11.42 -2.76
C ASN A 154 -17.05 -11.82 -1.90
N ASP A 155 -16.80 -13.11 -1.75
CA ASP A 155 -15.72 -13.61 -0.91
C ASP A 155 -14.34 -13.27 -1.49
N ASP A 156 -14.17 -13.29 -2.82
CA ASP A 156 -12.93 -12.80 -3.46
C ASP A 156 -12.71 -11.30 -3.22
N LEU A 157 -13.78 -10.50 -3.27
CA LEU A 157 -13.73 -9.07 -2.95
C LEU A 157 -13.39 -8.83 -1.47
N LEU A 158 -14.06 -9.54 -0.56
CA LEU A 158 -13.84 -9.44 0.89
C LEU A 158 -12.43 -9.89 1.26
N TYR A 159 -11.91 -10.94 0.62
CA TYR A 159 -10.53 -11.40 0.78
C TYR A 159 -9.52 -10.36 0.30
N THR A 160 -9.74 -9.78 -0.88
CA THR A 160 -8.88 -8.70 -1.38
C THR A 160 -8.90 -7.48 -0.44
N LEU A 161 -10.08 -7.10 0.06
CA LEU A 161 -10.24 -6.03 1.04
C LEU A 161 -9.49 -6.33 2.35
N ALA A 162 -9.62 -7.57 2.85
CA ALA A 162 -8.93 -8.02 4.05
C ALA A 162 -7.42 -7.90 3.94
N LEU A 163 -6.85 -8.26 2.79
CA LEU A 163 -5.41 -8.12 2.57
C LEU A 163 -4.97 -6.65 2.59
N PHE A 164 -5.70 -5.75 1.91
CA PHE A 164 -5.39 -4.32 1.95
C PHE A 164 -5.45 -3.72 3.36
N MET A 165 -6.38 -4.20 4.18
CA MET A 165 -6.54 -3.78 5.57
C MET A 165 -5.46 -4.33 6.50
N CYS A 166 -5.22 -5.65 6.45
CA CYS A 166 -4.43 -6.35 7.45
C CYS A 166 -2.94 -6.45 7.10
N GLN A 167 -2.59 -6.56 5.81
CA GLN A 167 -1.21 -6.80 5.39
C GLN A 167 -0.24 -5.69 5.81
N PRO A 168 -0.60 -4.39 5.76
CA PRO A 168 0.25 -3.33 6.29
C PRO A 168 0.59 -3.51 7.77
N ALA A 169 -0.40 -3.84 8.59
CA ALA A 169 -0.18 -4.07 10.02
C ALA A 169 0.75 -5.27 10.27
N VAL A 170 0.58 -6.37 9.52
CA VAL A 170 1.43 -7.56 9.61
C VAL A 170 2.89 -7.23 9.29
N PHE A 171 3.14 -6.49 8.21
CA PHE A 171 4.49 -6.12 7.80
C PHE A 171 5.12 -5.10 8.75
N ILE A 172 4.36 -4.10 9.19
CA ILE A 172 4.85 -3.08 10.14
C ILE A 172 5.22 -3.74 11.47
N ASP A 173 4.36 -4.60 12.02
CA ASP A 173 4.61 -5.24 13.32
C ASP A 173 5.85 -6.15 13.30
N LYS A 174 6.24 -6.66 12.12
CA LYS A 174 7.42 -7.50 11.91
C LYS A 174 8.69 -6.71 11.60
N TYR A 175 8.63 -5.75 10.68
CA TYR A 175 9.82 -5.19 10.03
C TYR A 175 10.14 -3.74 10.38
N GLU A 176 9.26 -3.06 11.11
CA GLU A 176 9.41 -1.63 11.40
C GLU A 176 9.81 -1.32 12.83
N TRP A 177 10.27 -0.09 13.03
CA TRP A 177 10.86 0.42 14.28
C TRP A 177 9.90 0.45 15.48
N ARG A 178 8.59 0.29 15.25
CA ARG A 178 7.56 0.05 16.27
C ARG A 178 6.42 -0.77 15.67
N LYS A 179 5.66 -1.42 16.54
CA LYS A 179 4.36 -2.03 16.22
C LYS A 179 3.27 -0.98 16.11
N LEU A 180 2.19 -1.32 15.41
CA LEU A 180 0.95 -0.55 15.45
C LEU A 180 0.26 -0.73 16.79
N HIS A 181 -0.24 0.37 17.33
CA HIS A 181 -1.10 0.38 18.50
C HIS A 181 -2.48 -0.23 18.15
N PRO A 182 -3.17 -0.91 19.08
CA PRO A 182 -4.51 -1.45 18.82
C PRO A 182 -5.49 -0.42 18.24
N VAL A 183 -5.49 0.81 18.77
CA VAL A 183 -6.29 1.93 18.22
C VAL A 183 -5.95 2.27 16.77
N GLU A 184 -4.68 2.18 16.35
CA GLU A 184 -4.30 2.38 14.94
C GLU A 184 -4.86 1.24 14.06
N LYS A 185 -4.87 -0.02 14.57
CA LYS A 185 -5.49 -1.17 13.88
C LYS A 185 -7.01 -1.03 13.78
N MET A 186 -7.67 -0.49 14.80
CA MET A 186 -9.09 -0.15 14.76
C MET A 186 -9.38 0.93 13.72
N GLY A 187 -8.53 1.95 13.62
CA GLY A 187 -8.62 2.97 12.58
C GLY A 187 -8.46 2.39 11.17
N LEU A 188 -7.47 1.51 10.96
CA LEU A 188 -7.33 0.75 9.71
C LEU A 188 -8.61 -0.03 9.38
N HIS A 189 -9.15 -0.75 10.36
CA HIS A 189 -10.38 -1.51 10.16
C HIS A 189 -11.57 -0.62 9.83
N ARG A 190 -11.78 0.48 10.55
CA ARG A 190 -12.87 1.42 10.27
C ARG A 190 -12.77 2.02 8.87
N PHE A 191 -11.59 2.45 8.47
CA PHE A 191 -11.32 3.06 7.16
C PHE A 191 -11.59 2.09 6.00
N TRP A 192 -10.99 0.89 6.05
CA TRP A 192 -11.16 -0.10 4.98
C TRP A 192 -12.56 -0.72 4.97
N SER A 193 -13.22 -0.85 6.13
CA SER A 193 -14.62 -1.27 6.17
C SER A 193 -15.53 -0.28 5.45
N GLU A 194 -15.30 1.02 5.63
CA GLU A 194 -16.06 2.05 4.90
C GLU A 194 -15.86 1.92 3.39
N ILE A 195 -14.62 1.73 2.91
CA ILE A 195 -14.35 1.45 1.50
C ILE A 195 -15.09 0.19 1.03
N GLY A 196 -15.07 -0.88 1.82
CA GLY A 196 -15.80 -2.11 1.51
C GLY A 196 -17.30 -1.87 1.33
N ILE A 197 -17.92 -1.08 2.21
CA ILE A 197 -19.33 -0.67 2.12
C ILE A 197 -19.55 0.17 0.86
N MET A 198 -18.67 1.13 0.56
CA MET A 198 -18.71 1.95 -0.66
C MET A 198 -18.57 1.12 -1.96
N MET A 199 -17.93 -0.05 -1.87
CA MET A 199 -17.80 -1.02 -2.95
C MET A 199 -18.93 -2.07 -2.97
N GLY A 200 -19.88 -2.01 -2.04
CA GLY A 200 -20.99 -2.97 -1.93
C GLY A 200 -20.59 -4.35 -1.38
N ILE A 201 -19.39 -4.51 -0.80
CA ILE A 201 -18.90 -5.76 -0.23
C ILE A 201 -19.69 -6.09 1.04
N GLN A 202 -20.13 -7.35 1.16
CA GLN A 202 -20.96 -7.83 2.26
C GLN A 202 -20.15 -8.73 3.21
N GLY A 203 -20.61 -8.85 4.46
CA GLY A 203 -20.05 -9.79 5.43
C GLY A 203 -18.71 -9.40 6.04
N ILE A 204 -18.36 -8.10 6.01
CA ILE A 204 -17.14 -7.58 6.65
C ILE A 204 -17.24 -7.80 8.17
N PRO A 205 -16.37 -8.60 8.81
CA PRO A 205 -16.38 -8.78 10.25
C PRO A 205 -16.15 -7.46 10.99
N ASP A 206 -16.68 -7.36 12.21
CA ASP A 206 -16.77 -6.12 13.00
C ASP A 206 -15.48 -5.71 13.72
N SER A 207 -14.37 -6.41 13.48
CA SER A 207 -13.07 -6.16 14.11
C SER A 207 -11.91 -6.49 13.17
N PHE A 208 -10.75 -5.87 13.45
CA PHE A 208 -9.50 -6.14 12.73
C PHE A 208 -9.12 -7.62 12.87
N GLU A 209 -9.18 -8.15 14.10
CA GLU A 209 -8.87 -9.55 14.41
C GLU A 209 -9.85 -10.52 13.75
N GLY A 210 -11.15 -10.19 13.75
CA GLY A 210 -12.18 -10.99 13.09
C GLY A 210 -11.96 -11.09 11.58
N LEU A 211 -11.69 -9.97 10.90
CA LEU A 211 -11.40 -9.98 9.47
C LEU A 211 -10.09 -10.72 9.15
N TYR A 212 -9.06 -10.55 10.00
CA TYR A 212 -7.80 -11.27 9.86
C TYR A 212 -7.98 -12.79 9.97
N GLN A 213 -8.76 -13.25 10.95
CA GLN A 213 -9.09 -14.67 11.12
C GLN A 213 -9.91 -15.21 9.94
N TRP A 214 -10.89 -14.44 9.48
CA TRP A 214 -11.69 -14.80 8.31
C TRP A 214 -10.82 -14.96 7.06
N ALA A 215 -9.88 -14.04 6.82
CA ALA A 215 -8.97 -14.12 5.68
C ALA A 215 -8.05 -15.35 5.75
N ASN A 216 -7.51 -15.67 6.93
CA ASN A 216 -6.70 -16.88 7.10
C ASN A 216 -7.51 -18.16 6.85
N ALA A 217 -8.77 -18.21 7.30
CA ALA A 217 -9.67 -19.34 7.03
C ALA A 217 -10.01 -19.45 5.54
N TYR A 218 -10.20 -18.31 4.85
CA TYR A 218 -10.39 -18.27 3.40
C TYR A 218 -9.16 -18.83 2.67
N GLU A 219 -7.95 -18.39 3.03
CA GLU A 219 -6.71 -18.89 2.44
C GLU A 219 -6.52 -20.39 2.66
N ALA A 220 -6.71 -20.87 3.88
CA ALA A 220 -6.60 -22.29 4.22
C ALA A 220 -7.46 -23.18 3.33
N LYS A 221 -8.61 -22.67 2.87
CA LYS A 221 -9.55 -23.39 2.01
C LYS A 221 -9.32 -23.18 0.51
N HIS A 222 -8.92 -21.98 0.11
CA HIS A 222 -8.95 -21.56 -1.30
C HIS A 222 -7.58 -21.34 -1.94
N MET A 223 -6.51 -21.12 -1.15
CA MET A 223 -5.15 -20.97 -1.67
C MET A 223 -4.57 -22.35 -1.97
N VAL A 224 -4.57 -22.76 -3.23
CA VAL A 224 -4.13 -24.11 -3.65
C VAL A 224 -3.22 -24.03 -4.87
N PRO A 225 -2.31 -25.00 -5.07
CA PRO A 225 -1.43 -25.05 -6.24
C PRO A 225 -2.21 -24.93 -7.55
N ASN A 226 -1.89 -23.92 -8.38
CA ASN A 226 -2.63 -23.66 -9.61
C ASN A 226 -1.74 -23.08 -10.73
N ASP A 227 -1.95 -23.51 -11.97
CA ASP A 227 -1.13 -23.08 -13.11
C ASP A 227 -1.32 -21.60 -13.48
N THR A 228 -2.53 -21.07 -13.33
CA THR A 228 -2.78 -19.65 -13.58
C THR A 228 -2.13 -18.79 -12.50
N SER A 229 -2.17 -19.22 -11.24
CA SER A 229 -1.45 -18.58 -10.13
C SER A 229 0.05 -18.51 -10.42
N ALA A 230 0.67 -19.62 -10.81
CA ALA A 230 2.08 -19.67 -11.18
C ALA A 230 2.42 -18.70 -12.35
N LYS A 231 1.61 -18.68 -13.41
CA LYS A 231 1.84 -17.83 -14.60
C LYS A 231 1.72 -16.33 -14.28
N VAL A 232 0.67 -15.92 -13.57
CA VAL A 232 0.47 -14.52 -13.16
C VAL A 232 1.57 -14.07 -12.19
N ALA A 233 2.01 -14.96 -11.30
CA ALA A 233 3.08 -14.68 -10.37
C ALA A 233 4.41 -14.42 -11.08
N VAL A 234 4.77 -15.24 -12.08
CA VAL A 234 5.97 -15.03 -12.92
C VAL A 234 5.89 -13.70 -13.67
N ALA A 235 4.76 -13.40 -14.29
CA ALA A 235 4.56 -12.12 -14.99
C ALA A 235 4.69 -10.91 -14.05
N THR A 236 4.28 -11.06 -12.78
CA THR A 236 4.40 -9.98 -11.79
C THR A 236 5.81 -9.83 -11.24
N ILE A 237 6.57 -10.93 -11.07
CA ILE A 237 7.99 -10.85 -10.70
C ILE A 237 8.76 -9.97 -11.68
N GLU A 238 8.47 -10.05 -12.98
CA GLU A 238 9.11 -9.19 -13.99
C GLU A 238 8.88 -7.69 -13.75
N ILE A 239 7.72 -7.32 -13.22
CA ILE A 239 7.42 -5.94 -12.82
C ILE A 239 8.23 -5.57 -11.56
N LEU A 240 8.27 -6.45 -10.56
CA LEU A 240 9.02 -6.22 -9.31
C LEU A 240 10.54 -6.13 -9.55
N LEU A 241 11.04 -6.84 -10.55
CA LEU A 241 12.44 -6.83 -10.97
C LEU A 241 12.76 -5.75 -12.01
N TYR A 242 11.86 -4.79 -12.24
CA TYR A 242 12.04 -3.79 -13.29
C TYR A 242 13.38 -3.06 -13.16
N PHE A 243 13.67 -2.46 -12.01
CA PHE A 243 14.93 -1.77 -11.71
C PHE A 243 16.07 -2.69 -11.25
N VAL A 244 15.93 -4.00 -11.41
CA VAL A 244 16.99 -4.98 -11.10
C VAL A 244 17.73 -5.33 -12.39
N PRO A 245 19.05 -5.05 -12.49
CA PRO A 245 19.86 -5.47 -13.63
C PRO A 245 19.70 -6.96 -13.92
N ARG A 246 19.62 -7.34 -15.21
CA ARG A 246 19.35 -8.74 -15.61
C ARG A 246 20.31 -9.74 -14.96
N TRP A 247 21.59 -9.38 -14.83
CA TRP A 247 22.62 -10.21 -14.21
C TRP A 247 22.46 -10.40 -12.69
N MET A 248 21.69 -9.55 -12.01
CA MET A 248 21.38 -9.69 -10.57
C MET A 248 20.10 -10.48 -10.30
N ARG A 249 19.25 -10.70 -11.31
CA ARG A 249 17.90 -11.23 -11.10
C ARG A 249 17.90 -12.60 -10.43
N SER A 250 18.80 -13.50 -10.83
CA SER A 250 18.92 -14.83 -10.21
C SER A 250 19.21 -14.79 -8.71
N SER A 251 19.88 -13.73 -8.22
CA SER A 251 20.15 -13.54 -6.80
C SER A 251 19.00 -12.88 -6.05
N VAL A 252 18.16 -12.08 -6.73
CA VAL A 252 17.04 -11.37 -6.11
C VAL A 252 15.76 -12.23 -6.08
N VAL A 253 15.53 -13.10 -7.06
CA VAL A 253 14.34 -13.98 -7.10
C VAL A 253 14.17 -14.81 -5.81
N PRO A 254 15.21 -15.46 -5.26
CA PRO A 254 15.10 -16.18 -3.98
C PRO A 254 14.67 -15.29 -2.80
N VAL A 255 15.00 -14.00 -2.82
CA VAL A 255 14.55 -13.03 -1.79
C VAL A 255 13.03 -12.80 -1.91
N ILE A 256 12.51 -12.67 -3.12
CA ILE A 256 11.06 -12.56 -3.36
C ILE A 256 10.34 -13.82 -2.87
N HIS A 257 10.90 -15.00 -3.15
CA HIS A 257 10.35 -16.27 -2.63
C HIS A 257 10.39 -16.31 -1.10
N ALA A 258 11.44 -15.79 -0.45
CA ALA A 258 11.58 -15.80 1.01
C ALA A 258 10.56 -14.90 1.72
N VAL A 259 10.08 -13.84 1.06
CA VAL A 259 9.01 -12.99 1.58
C VAL A 259 7.63 -13.67 1.49
N CYS A 260 7.45 -14.60 0.56
CA CYS A 260 6.23 -15.39 0.42
C CYS A 260 6.26 -16.57 1.40
N ASP A 261 5.21 -16.77 2.20
CA ASP A 261 5.14 -17.90 3.13
C ASP A 261 5.01 -19.25 2.38
N PRO A 262 5.20 -20.39 3.07
CA PRO A 262 5.14 -21.71 2.43
C PRO A 262 3.85 -21.99 1.66
N HIS A 263 2.70 -21.51 2.14
CA HIS A 263 1.41 -21.74 1.52
C HIS A 263 1.28 -20.97 0.20
N LEU A 264 1.66 -19.69 0.20
CA LEU A 264 1.67 -18.87 -1.02
C LEU A 264 2.68 -19.40 -2.05
N ARG A 265 3.87 -19.84 -1.62
CA ARG A 265 4.85 -20.48 -2.51
C ARG A 265 4.29 -21.75 -3.15
N ALA A 266 3.60 -22.58 -2.36
CA ALA A 266 2.96 -23.80 -2.86
C ALA A 266 1.88 -23.48 -3.90
N ALA A 267 1.06 -22.44 -3.67
CA ALA A 267 0.06 -21.98 -4.64
C ALA A 267 0.69 -21.61 -6.00
N PHE A 268 1.85 -20.95 -5.96
CA PHE A 268 2.63 -20.58 -7.15
C PHE A 268 3.51 -21.69 -7.73
N LYS A 269 3.57 -22.86 -7.08
CA LYS A 269 4.47 -23.97 -7.45
C LYS A 269 5.94 -23.53 -7.43
N TRP A 270 6.30 -22.67 -6.49
CA TRP A 270 7.66 -22.15 -6.34
C TRP A 270 8.51 -23.00 -5.40
N PRO A 271 9.83 -23.05 -5.62
CA PRO A 271 10.73 -23.77 -4.73
C PRO A 271 10.81 -23.06 -3.37
N THR A 272 11.12 -23.84 -2.33
CA THR A 272 11.47 -23.28 -1.03
C THR A 272 12.85 -22.62 -1.13
N PRO A 273 12.98 -21.32 -0.79
CA PRO A 273 14.27 -20.66 -0.80
C PRO A 273 15.17 -21.18 0.34
N PRO A 274 16.50 -21.06 0.22
CA PRO A 274 17.40 -21.38 1.33
C PRO A 274 17.03 -20.62 2.61
N SER A 275 16.98 -21.32 3.75
CA SER A 275 16.50 -20.79 5.03
C SER A 275 17.28 -19.55 5.52
N TYR A 276 18.58 -19.46 5.21
CA TYR A 276 19.41 -18.32 5.60
C TYR A 276 18.96 -16.99 4.96
N ILE A 277 18.25 -17.03 3.81
CA ILE A 277 17.78 -15.81 3.14
C ILE A 277 16.74 -15.11 4.00
N GLU A 278 15.84 -15.86 4.65
CA GLU A 278 14.86 -15.29 5.56
C GLU A 278 15.53 -14.63 6.76
N THR A 279 16.52 -15.29 7.36
CA THR A 279 17.33 -14.72 8.45
C THR A 279 18.03 -13.44 8.02
N LEU A 280 18.60 -13.40 6.80
CA LEU A 280 19.26 -12.22 6.26
C LEU A 280 18.26 -11.07 6.07
N VAL A 281 17.10 -11.34 5.46
CA VAL A 281 16.04 -10.34 5.26
C VAL A 281 15.57 -9.78 6.61
N ASN A 282 15.27 -10.66 7.57
CA ASN A 282 14.85 -10.26 8.92
C ASN A 282 15.95 -9.44 9.62
N GLY A 283 17.22 -9.82 9.45
CA GLY A 283 18.38 -9.09 10.01
C GLY A 283 18.54 -7.69 9.42
N VAL A 284 18.44 -7.55 8.10
CA VAL A 284 18.51 -6.25 7.40
C VAL A 284 17.39 -5.32 7.86
N PHE A 285 16.15 -5.82 7.92
CA PHE A 285 15.03 -5.02 8.41
C PHE A 285 15.13 -4.69 9.90
N SER A 286 15.63 -5.61 10.73
CA SER A 286 15.86 -5.36 12.16
C SER A 286 16.91 -4.29 12.39
N LEU A 287 18.02 -4.33 11.65
CA LEU A 287 19.06 -3.29 11.69
C LEU A 287 18.51 -1.94 11.23
N ARG A 288 17.77 -1.91 10.11
CA ARG A 288 17.09 -0.70 9.63
C ARG A 288 16.12 -0.15 10.68
N ALA A 289 15.29 -1.00 11.27
CA ALA A 289 14.33 -0.63 12.31
C ALA A 289 15.04 -0.04 13.53
N PHE A 290 16.16 -0.64 13.97
CA PHE A 290 16.99 -0.10 15.04
C PHE A 290 17.55 1.30 14.72
N ILE A 291 18.15 1.47 13.53
CA ILE A 291 18.69 2.75 13.07
C ILE A 291 17.59 3.82 13.00
N ILE A 292 16.43 3.49 12.45
CA ILE A 292 15.31 4.44 12.35
C ILE A 292 14.81 4.80 13.75
N ARG A 293 14.67 3.82 14.65
CA ARG A 293 14.15 4.04 16.01
C ARG A 293 15.04 4.98 16.83
N HIS A 294 16.36 4.78 16.76
CA HIS A 294 17.31 5.38 17.70
C HIS A 294 18.19 6.47 17.10
N CYS A 295 18.45 6.44 15.79
CA CYS A 295 19.48 7.28 15.17
C CYS A 295 18.94 8.23 14.10
N SER A 296 17.71 8.06 13.62
CA SER A 296 17.10 8.98 12.65
C SER A 296 16.14 9.94 13.34
N LEU A 297 15.96 11.16 12.85
CA LEU A 297 14.82 12.00 13.23
C LEU A 297 13.53 11.51 12.56
N PRO A 298 12.33 11.77 13.13
CA PRO A 298 11.08 11.50 12.42
C PRO A 298 10.93 12.45 11.23
N ARG A 299 10.06 12.08 10.27
CA ARG A 299 9.77 12.93 9.12
C ARG A 299 9.09 14.22 9.56
N PHE A 300 9.56 15.34 9.03
CA PHE A 300 8.95 16.67 9.17
C PHE A 300 8.00 17.01 8.01
N ILE A 301 8.13 16.32 6.88
CA ILE A 301 7.29 16.48 5.70
C ILE A 301 6.67 15.12 5.37
N PRO A 302 5.35 15.04 5.07
CA PRO A 302 4.72 13.79 4.71
C PRO A 302 5.19 13.32 3.33
N VAL A 303 5.28 12.01 3.14
CA VAL A 303 5.48 11.42 1.81
C VAL A 303 4.18 11.54 1.02
N ARG A 304 4.25 12.17 -0.16
CA ARG A 304 3.12 12.31 -1.09
C ARG A 304 3.42 11.58 -2.39
N ARG A 305 2.70 10.48 -2.64
CA ARG A 305 2.89 9.65 -3.85
C ARG A 305 2.12 10.14 -5.07
N LEU A 306 1.23 11.10 -4.88
CA LEU A 306 0.50 11.77 -5.95
C LEU A 306 0.56 13.29 -5.75
N GLN A 307 0.28 14.02 -6.82
CA GLN A 307 0.07 15.46 -6.73
C GLN A 307 -1.32 15.77 -6.15
N HIS A 308 -1.36 16.57 -5.09
CA HIS A 308 -2.61 16.93 -4.41
C HIS A 308 -3.37 18.05 -5.13
N THR A 309 -2.64 18.97 -5.77
CA THR A 309 -3.21 20.06 -6.57
C THR A 309 -3.31 19.63 -8.04
N ALA A 310 -4.37 20.05 -8.73
CA ALA A 310 -4.48 19.79 -10.16
C ALA A 310 -3.39 20.57 -10.92
N ILE A 311 -2.99 20.03 -12.06
CA ILE A 311 -2.10 20.71 -13.01
C ILE A 311 -2.74 22.02 -13.50
N ASP A 312 -4.04 21.97 -13.76
CA ASP A 312 -4.87 23.11 -14.10
C ASP A 312 -6.17 23.06 -13.27
N ASN A 313 -6.42 24.09 -12.47
CA ASN A 313 -7.62 24.18 -11.64
C ASN A 313 -8.78 24.91 -12.34
N SER A 314 -8.52 25.57 -13.48
CA SER A 314 -9.53 26.31 -14.25
C SER A 314 -10.52 25.39 -14.95
N VAL A 315 -10.10 24.15 -15.26
CA VAL A 315 -10.97 23.14 -15.87
C VAL A 315 -11.90 22.47 -14.84
N PRO A 316 -13.08 21.99 -15.27
CA PRO A 316 -14.01 21.24 -14.43
C PRO A 316 -13.32 20.06 -13.73
N PHE A 317 -13.78 19.72 -12.51
CA PHE A 317 -13.15 18.69 -11.67
C PHE A 317 -12.87 17.37 -12.40
N ILE A 318 -13.86 16.86 -13.15
CA ILE A 318 -13.73 15.59 -13.88
C ILE A 318 -12.65 15.64 -14.97
N GLN A 319 -12.28 16.81 -15.48
CA GLN A 319 -11.25 16.99 -16.52
C GLN A 319 -9.87 17.25 -15.93
N ARG A 320 -9.76 17.46 -14.61
CA ARG A 320 -8.50 17.78 -13.94
C ARG A 320 -7.51 16.63 -14.05
N ARG A 321 -6.26 17.00 -14.25
CA ARG A 321 -5.13 16.09 -14.35
C ARG A 321 -4.14 16.29 -13.22
N TYR A 322 -3.43 15.22 -12.89
CA TYR A 322 -2.50 15.15 -11.77
C TYR A 322 -1.26 14.35 -12.17
N TYR A 323 -0.12 14.62 -11.54
CA TYR A 323 1.06 13.79 -11.70
C TYR A 323 1.14 12.70 -10.62
N TYR A 324 1.66 11.55 -11.02
CA TYR A 324 2.08 10.48 -10.12
C TYR A 324 3.52 10.75 -9.68
N ASN A 325 3.83 10.65 -8.39
CA ASN A 325 5.13 11.02 -7.83
C ASN A 325 5.96 9.80 -7.42
N LEU A 326 5.77 8.67 -8.11
CA LEU A 326 6.48 7.43 -7.83
C LEU A 326 6.91 6.75 -9.14
N TRP A 327 8.18 6.35 -9.20
CA TRP A 327 8.79 5.72 -10.36
C TRP A 327 9.27 4.32 -9.98
N GLU A 328 8.40 3.33 -10.14
CA GLU A 328 8.67 1.92 -9.80
C GLU A 328 8.76 1.00 -11.02
N THR A 329 8.10 1.41 -12.10
CA THR A 329 8.01 0.64 -13.35
C THR A 329 8.17 1.62 -14.52
N ASP A 330 7.48 1.40 -15.64
CA ASP A 330 7.43 2.39 -16.71
C ASP A 330 6.84 3.71 -16.15
N PRO A 331 7.35 4.89 -16.54
CA PRO A 331 7.07 6.16 -15.88
C PRO A 331 5.70 6.78 -16.25
N TRP A 332 4.65 5.97 -16.24
CA TRP A 332 3.27 6.39 -16.47
C TRP A 332 2.88 7.53 -15.53
N TYR A 333 2.50 8.66 -16.11
CA TYR A 333 2.05 9.89 -15.45
C TYR A 333 3.05 10.54 -14.50
N LEU A 334 4.31 10.10 -14.51
CA LEU A 334 5.39 10.74 -13.76
C LEU A 334 5.72 12.07 -14.43
N LYS A 335 5.71 13.17 -13.67
CA LYS A 335 6.01 14.50 -14.22
C LYS A 335 7.36 14.50 -14.92
N ARG A 336 7.38 14.88 -16.20
CA ARG A 336 8.63 15.13 -16.92
C ARG A 336 9.34 16.34 -16.32
N THR A 337 10.60 16.14 -15.94
CA THR A 337 11.47 17.20 -15.41
C THR A 337 12.83 17.08 -16.08
N TRP A 338 13.64 18.14 -16.01
CA TRP A 338 14.99 18.06 -16.54
C TRP A 338 15.81 16.93 -15.89
N TRP A 339 15.70 16.78 -14.56
CA TRP A 339 16.46 15.77 -13.80
C TRP A 339 16.12 14.32 -14.15
N ASN A 340 14.84 13.99 -14.36
CA ASN A 340 14.45 12.62 -14.69
C ASN A 340 14.49 12.30 -16.19
N SER A 341 14.66 13.30 -17.06
CA SER A 341 14.87 13.09 -18.50
C SER A 341 16.35 13.13 -18.93
N TYR A 342 17.18 13.91 -18.24
CA TYR A 342 18.58 14.19 -18.64
C TYR A 342 19.61 14.08 -17.51
N GLY A 343 19.18 13.93 -16.25
CA GLY A 343 20.06 13.79 -15.10
C GLY A 343 20.61 12.36 -14.90
N PRO A 344 21.44 12.13 -13.86
CA PRO A 344 22.14 10.86 -13.66
C PRO A 344 21.23 9.62 -13.66
N THR A 345 20.06 9.70 -13.02
CA THR A 345 19.07 8.61 -13.03
C THR A 345 18.61 8.27 -14.44
N ALA A 346 18.41 9.27 -15.31
CA ALA A 346 18.00 9.07 -16.69
C ALA A 346 19.10 8.38 -17.51
N TRP A 347 20.37 8.73 -17.28
CA TRP A 347 21.51 8.04 -17.90
C TRP A 347 21.57 6.57 -17.50
N VAL A 348 21.43 6.27 -16.20
CA VAL A 348 21.36 4.88 -15.73
C VAL A 348 20.19 4.15 -16.38
N CYS A 349 19.01 4.76 -16.44
CA CYS A 349 17.85 4.14 -17.10
C CYS A 349 18.14 3.82 -18.57
N LYS A 350 18.70 4.76 -19.33
CA LYS A 350 19.07 4.54 -20.74
C LYS A 350 20.08 3.41 -20.90
N ILE A 351 21.14 3.39 -20.09
CA ILE A 351 22.17 2.32 -20.12
C ILE A 351 21.56 0.96 -19.83
N MET A 352 20.65 0.90 -18.86
CA MET A 352 20.00 -0.33 -18.42
C MET A 352 18.82 -0.77 -19.32
N GLY A 353 18.44 0.06 -20.30
CA GLY A 353 17.27 -0.19 -21.17
C GLY A 353 15.92 0.04 -20.48
N TRP A 354 15.89 0.84 -19.41
CA TRP A 354 14.67 1.26 -18.71
C TRP A 354 14.09 2.53 -19.31
N ALA A 355 12.76 2.59 -19.37
CA ALA A 355 12.01 3.73 -19.88
C ALA A 355 12.20 4.98 -19.00
N ILE A 356 12.27 6.14 -19.65
CA ILE A 356 12.32 7.47 -19.01
C ILE A 356 11.05 8.27 -19.32
N PRO A 357 10.69 9.27 -18.49
CA PRO A 357 9.47 10.06 -18.68
C PRO A 357 9.43 10.77 -20.04
N ASN A 358 8.36 10.54 -20.80
CA ASN A 358 8.14 11.07 -22.15
C ASN A 358 6.63 11.13 -22.48
N ASP A 359 6.28 11.48 -23.73
CA ASP A 359 4.88 11.58 -24.16
C ASP A 359 4.16 10.24 -24.26
N GLU A 360 4.86 9.14 -24.53
CA GLU A 360 4.29 7.77 -24.55
C GLU A 360 3.67 7.40 -23.20
N PHE A 361 4.31 7.83 -22.11
CA PHE A 361 3.88 7.56 -20.73
C PHE A 361 2.97 8.65 -20.15
N ASP A 362 2.41 9.54 -20.98
CA ASP A 362 1.63 10.70 -20.54
C ASP A 362 2.36 11.58 -19.49
N SER A 363 3.69 11.60 -19.48
CA SER A 363 4.50 12.32 -18.48
C SER A 363 4.37 13.84 -18.54
N ASN A 364 3.87 14.37 -19.67
CA ASN A 364 3.57 15.80 -19.86
C ASN A 364 2.10 16.14 -19.58
N ARG A 365 1.20 15.16 -19.64
CA ARG A 365 -0.24 15.37 -19.45
C ARG A 365 -0.69 15.04 -18.03
N GLY A 366 -0.07 14.06 -17.40
CA GLY A 366 -0.54 13.47 -16.15
C GLY A 366 -1.80 12.62 -16.34
N TYR A 367 -2.26 12.00 -15.26
CA TYR A 367 -3.44 11.16 -15.28
C TYR A 367 -4.71 11.94 -14.95
N ARG A 368 -5.84 11.39 -15.39
CA ARG A 368 -7.19 11.74 -14.93
C ARG A 368 -7.77 10.52 -14.24
N VAL A 369 -8.38 10.69 -13.06
CA VAL A 369 -8.90 9.57 -12.25
C VAL A 369 -9.87 8.69 -13.05
N GLY A 370 -10.74 9.31 -13.85
CA GLY A 370 -11.69 8.61 -14.73
C GLY A 370 -11.05 7.79 -15.86
N ASP A 371 -9.77 7.99 -16.20
CA ASP A 371 -9.08 7.25 -17.26
C ASP A 371 -8.30 6.04 -16.75
N MET A 372 -8.22 5.84 -15.44
CA MET A 372 -7.47 4.73 -14.84
C MET A 372 -8.11 3.38 -15.20
N GLY A 373 -7.28 2.40 -15.54
CA GLY A 373 -7.70 1.07 -15.95
C GLY A 373 -7.29 0.74 -17.39
N PRO A 374 -7.76 -0.40 -17.93
CA PRO A 374 -7.38 -0.85 -19.27
C PRO A 374 -7.65 0.21 -20.33
N MET A 375 -6.80 0.29 -21.36
CA MET A 375 -6.94 1.25 -22.46
C MET A 375 -8.34 1.25 -23.10
N SER A 376 -8.99 0.08 -23.19
CA SER A 376 -10.35 -0.07 -23.71
C SER A 376 -11.45 0.65 -22.90
N THR A 377 -11.11 1.13 -21.70
CA THR A 377 -11.99 1.81 -20.75
C THR A 377 -11.70 3.31 -20.61
N VAL A 378 -10.65 3.82 -21.26
CA VAL A 378 -10.32 5.25 -21.30
C VAL A 378 -11.46 6.00 -22.01
N GLY A 379 -11.90 7.13 -21.44
CA GLY A 379 -13.03 7.89 -21.96
C GLY A 379 -14.41 7.24 -21.78
N LYS A 380 -14.54 6.15 -21.00
CA LYS A 380 -15.80 5.44 -20.74
C LYS A 380 -16.11 5.33 -19.26
N GLY A 381 -17.38 5.23 -18.90
CA GLY A 381 -17.86 5.06 -17.52
C GLY A 381 -17.60 6.25 -16.62
N VAL A 382 -17.53 5.97 -15.31
CA VAL A 382 -17.43 6.99 -14.26
C VAL A 382 -16.22 7.90 -14.45
N GLY A 383 -16.45 9.22 -14.36
CA GLY A 383 -15.46 10.27 -14.57
C GLY A 383 -15.28 10.71 -16.03
N ASN A 384 -15.94 10.03 -16.97
CA ASN A 384 -15.91 10.34 -18.40
C ASN A 384 -17.29 10.73 -18.95
N GLU A 385 -18.32 9.97 -18.59
CA GLU A 385 -19.70 10.15 -19.07
C GLU A 385 -20.53 11.10 -18.18
N GLY A 386 -19.83 11.89 -17.35
CA GLY A 386 -20.42 12.68 -16.27
C GLY A 386 -20.11 12.08 -14.90
N TRP A 387 -20.21 12.93 -13.87
CA TRP A 387 -20.03 12.52 -12.48
C TRP A 387 -20.69 13.54 -11.56
N VAL A 388 -21.41 13.05 -10.56
CA VAL A 388 -22.09 13.89 -9.55
C VAL A 388 -21.38 13.68 -8.22
N ALA A 389 -20.88 14.76 -7.61
CA ALA A 389 -20.12 14.67 -6.36
C ALA A 389 -20.91 14.14 -5.16
N GLU A 390 -22.24 14.29 -5.24
CA GLU A 390 -23.21 13.81 -4.28
C GLU A 390 -23.69 12.37 -4.57
N SER A 391 -23.22 11.74 -5.66
CA SER A 391 -23.48 10.33 -5.94
C SER A 391 -23.22 9.52 -4.67
N LEU A 392 -24.30 8.98 -4.11
CA LEU A 392 -24.27 8.06 -2.99
C LEU A 392 -23.88 6.70 -3.57
N LEU A 393 -22.59 6.54 -3.85
CA LEU A 393 -21.86 5.27 -3.98
C LEU A 393 -22.56 4.21 -4.85
N GLY A 394 -22.07 4.01 -6.07
CA GLY A 394 -22.51 2.96 -7.01
C GLY A 394 -22.27 1.50 -6.58
N GLY A 395 -22.51 1.16 -5.31
CA GLY A 395 -22.50 -0.20 -4.76
C GLY A 395 -23.70 -1.06 -5.20
N GLY A 396 -24.66 -0.51 -5.94
CA GLY A 396 -25.89 -1.21 -6.32
C GLY A 396 -25.75 -2.38 -7.31
N THR A 397 -24.55 -2.67 -7.84
CA THR A 397 -24.46 -3.58 -8.98
C THR A 397 -23.28 -4.56 -9.04
N ILE A 398 -22.29 -4.54 -8.14
CA ILE A 398 -21.14 -5.47 -8.25
C ILE A 398 -21.54 -6.91 -7.91
N ILE A 399 -22.46 -7.08 -6.97
CA ILE A 399 -22.90 -8.39 -6.46
C ILE A 399 -24.38 -8.57 -6.81
N THR A 400 -24.75 -9.68 -7.44
CA THR A 400 -26.16 -10.11 -7.54
C THR A 400 -26.55 -10.77 -6.22
N THR A 401 -27.72 -10.42 -5.69
CA THR A 401 -28.30 -11.04 -4.50
C THR A 401 -28.47 -12.54 -4.69
N ASP A 402 -27.50 -13.32 -4.19
CA ASP A 402 -27.68 -14.71 -3.78
C ASP A 402 -27.35 -14.79 -2.28
N VAL A 403 -28.30 -14.26 -1.50
CA VAL A 403 -28.26 -14.26 -0.04
C VAL A 403 -28.70 -15.64 0.42
N ASN A 404 -27.84 -16.66 0.32
CA ASN A 404 -28.08 -17.97 0.94
C ASN A 404 -26.78 -18.75 1.12
N ARG A 405 -25.85 -18.20 1.90
CA ARG A 405 -24.76 -18.96 2.54
C ARG A 405 -24.18 -18.20 3.73
N ALA A 406 -25.00 -17.98 4.75
CA ALA A 406 -24.49 -17.77 6.09
C ALA A 406 -24.16 -19.15 6.67
N HIS A 407 -22.89 -19.40 6.98
CA HIS A 407 -22.52 -20.54 7.82
C HIS A 407 -21.76 -20.07 9.05
N ASP A 408 -22.32 -20.48 10.18
CA ASP A 408 -21.83 -20.39 11.55
C ASP A 408 -20.31 -20.60 11.65
N PHE A 409 -19.59 -19.56 12.04
CA PHE A 409 -18.24 -19.69 12.57
C PHE A 409 -18.28 -19.56 14.10
N LYS A 410 -18.15 -20.70 14.79
CA LYS A 410 -17.81 -20.71 16.21
C LYS A 410 -16.37 -20.22 16.37
N MET A 411 -16.18 -19.12 17.09
CA MET A 411 -14.87 -18.64 17.51
C MET A 411 -14.20 -19.72 18.37
N GLN A 412 -13.09 -20.27 17.89
CA GLN A 412 -12.10 -20.92 18.75
C GLN A 412 -10.93 -19.96 18.92
N ASN A 413 -10.70 -19.58 20.18
CA ASN A 413 -9.57 -18.77 20.60
C ASN A 413 -8.25 -19.45 20.24
N GLY A 414 -7.28 -18.66 19.76
CA GLY A 414 -5.87 -19.04 19.79
C GLY A 414 -5.21 -19.41 18.46
N GLY A 415 -5.74 -18.96 17.32
CA GLY A 415 -5.08 -19.09 16.02
C GLY A 415 -3.78 -18.29 15.96
N LYS A 416 -2.68 -18.87 16.43
CA LYS A 416 -1.32 -18.41 16.13
C LYS A 416 -1.11 -18.56 14.63
N CYS A 417 -0.90 -17.45 13.94
CA CYS A 417 -0.64 -17.46 12.51
C CYS A 417 0.72 -18.14 12.25
N PRO A 418 0.80 -19.15 11.36
CA PRO A 418 2.06 -19.73 10.92
C PRO A 418 2.86 -18.81 9.99
N MET A 419 2.43 -17.56 9.79
CA MET A 419 3.07 -16.64 8.84
C MET A 419 4.51 -16.28 9.17
N PHE A 420 5.03 -16.51 10.39
CA PHE A 420 6.45 -16.31 10.72
C PHE A 420 6.88 -17.17 11.91
N VAL A 421 6.69 -18.49 11.84
CA VAL A 421 7.38 -19.42 12.75
C VAL A 421 8.76 -19.69 12.17
N GLY A 422 9.67 -18.76 12.48
CA GLY A 422 11.11 -18.83 12.28
C GLY A 422 11.77 -17.96 13.33
#